data_AF-A0A7I8JJH0-F1
#
_entry.id   AF-A0A7I8JJH0-F1
#
_cell.length_a   1.000
_cell.length_b   1.000
_cell.length_c   1.000
_cell.angle_alpha   90.00
_cell.angle_beta   90.00
_cell.angle_gamma   90.00
#
_symmetry.space_group_name_H-M   'P 1'
#
loop_
_entity.id
_entity.type
_entity.pdbx_description
1 polymer ?
#
loop_
_entity_poly.entity_id
_entity_poly.type
_entity_poly.pdbx_seq_one_letter_code
_entity_poly.pdbx_strand_id
1 'polypeptide(L)' 'MDFHSLPRRDLQSLCKMNKIPANMTNIAMADALQALSMLQAMEEKKKRAALATLDDNCIFSPGRLQC' A
#
# COMPACT_ATOMS: atom_id res chain seq x y z
N MET A 1 -7.62 6.03 -6.39
CA MET A 1 -9.05 6.38 -6.19
C MET A 1 -9.24 7.86 -6.46
N ASP A 2 -10.45 8.33 -6.80
CA ASP A 2 -10.75 9.76 -7.02
C ASP A 2 -11.10 10.45 -5.70
N PHE A 3 -10.12 11.16 -5.14
CA PHE A 3 -10.24 11.88 -3.89
C PHE A 3 -10.73 13.33 -4.08
N HIS A 4 -10.78 13.84 -5.32
CA HIS A 4 -11.23 15.22 -5.59
C HIS A 4 -12.75 15.37 -5.48
N SER A 5 -13.49 14.27 -5.64
CA SER A 5 -14.94 14.22 -5.47
C SER A 5 -15.39 14.13 -4.00
N LEU A 6 -14.46 13.95 -3.05
CA LEU A 6 -14.80 13.81 -1.63
C LEU A 6 -14.98 15.17 -0.94
N PRO A 7 -15.92 15.27 0.01
CA PRO A 7 -16.09 16.48 0.80
C PRO A 7 -14.85 16.72 1.68
N ARG A 8 -14.56 17.99 1.96
CA ARG A 8 -13.35 18.39 2.69
C ARG A 8 -13.21 17.74 4.08
N ARG A 9 -14.32 17.42 4.74
CA ARG A 9 -14.36 16.78 6.06
C ARG A 9 -13.83 15.34 6.02
N ASP A 10 -14.17 14.61 4.96
CA ASP A 10 -13.72 13.23 4.77
C ASP A 10 -12.24 13.21 4.36
N LEU A 11 -11.84 14.13 3.48
CA LEU A 11 -10.43 14.34 3.15
C LEU A 11 -9.58 14.65 4.38
N GLN A 12 -10.05 15.49 5.29
CA GLN A 12 -9.34 15.79 6.55
C GLN A 12 -9.21 14.55 7.43
N SER A 13 -10.27 13.75 7.55
CA SER A 13 -10.28 12.52 8.34
C SER A 13 -9.30 11.49 7.77
N LEU A 14 -9.33 11.30 6.46
CA LEU A 14 -8.40 10.43 5.72
C LEU A 14 -6.96 10.92 5.85
N CYS A 15 -6.71 12.23 5.69
CA CYS A 15 -5.38 12.82 5.88
C CYS A 15 -4.88 12.58 7.30
N LYS A 16 -5.72 12.77 8.32
CA LYS A 16 -5.33 12.55 9.73
C LYS A 16 -4.96 11.10 10.01
N MET A 17 -5.71 10.14 9.49
CA MET A 17 -5.41 8.70 9.65
C MET A 17 -4.07 8.33 8.99
N ASN A 18 -3.77 8.95 7.85
CA ASN A 18 -2.53 8.74 7.12
C ASN A 18 -1.40 9.70 7.55
N LYS A 19 -1.62 10.48 8.63
CA LYS A 19 -0.68 11.48 9.18
C LYS A 19 -0.24 12.57 8.19
N ILE A 20 -1.09 12.93 7.22
CA ILE A 20 -0.87 14.04 6.28
C ILE A 20 -1.38 15.35 6.90
N PRO A 21 -0.61 16.46 6.83
CA PRO A 21 -1.08 17.76 7.31
C PRO A 21 -2.25 18.29 6.48
N ALA A 22 -3.41 18.47 7.12
CA ALA A 22 -4.64 18.90 6.45
C ALA A 22 -4.85 20.44 6.45
N ASN A 23 -3.76 21.23 6.46
CA ASN A 23 -3.82 22.70 6.39
C ASN A 23 -3.68 23.26 4.96
N MET A 24 -3.94 22.44 3.95
CA MET A 24 -3.76 22.79 2.55
C MET A 24 -5.10 22.78 1.78
N THR A 25 -5.09 23.13 0.50
CA THR A 25 -6.31 23.15 -0.33
C THR A 25 -6.92 21.75 -0.47
N ASN A 26 -8.20 21.67 -0.85
CA ASN A 26 -8.90 20.38 -1.05
C ASN A 26 -8.15 19.52 -2.10
N ILE A 27 -7.71 20.14 -3.20
CA ILE A 27 -6.95 19.49 -4.26
C ILE A 27 -5.64 18.90 -3.73
N ALA A 28 -4.89 19.66 -2.93
CA ALA A 28 -3.61 19.18 -2.38
C ALA A 28 -3.77 18.01 -1.40
N MET A 29 -4.86 17.96 -0.62
CA MET A 29 -5.17 16.80 0.23
C MET A 29 -5.48 15.55 -0.59
N ALA A 30 -6.30 15.72 -1.62
CA ALA A 30 -6.67 14.63 -2.50
C ALA A 30 -5.43 14.05 -3.22
N ASP A 31 -4.54 14.92 -3.69
CA ASP A 31 -3.31 14.52 -4.37
C ASP A 31 -2.34 13.80 -3.42
N ALA A 32 -2.15 14.31 -2.20
CA ALA A 32 -1.32 13.66 -1.18
C ALA A 32 -1.85 12.25 -0.81
N LEU A 33 -3.17 12.10 -0.67
CA LEU A 33 -3.79 10.80 -0.43
C LEU A 33 -3.63 9.85 -1.62
N GLN A 34 -3.73 10.36 -2.84
CA GLN A 34 -3.54 9.59 -4.06
C GLN A 34 -2.09 9.11 -4.21
N ALA A 35 -1.12 9.98 -3.94
CA ALA A 35 0.30 9.67 -3.96
C ALA A 35 0.66 8.56 -2.95
N LEU A 36 0.14 8.62 -1.72
CA LEU A 36 0.36 7.55 -0.73
C LEU A 36 -0.19 6.20 -1.21
N SER A 37 -1.42 6.19 -1.75
CA SER A 37 -2.04 4.96 -2.26
C SER A 37 -1.24 4.37 -3.43
N MET A 38 -0.72 5.22 -4.32
CA MET A 38 0.14 4.78 -5.43
C MET A 38 1.48 4.22 -4.93
N LEU A 39 2.12 4.88 -3.96
CA LEU A 39 3.40 4.44 -3.40
C LEU A 39 3.25 3.08 -2.71
N GLN A 40 2.18 2.86 -1.94
CA GLN A 40 1.90 1.55 -1.32
C GLN A 40 1.70 0.46 -2.37
N ALA A 41 0.91 0.71 -3.41
CA ALA A 41 0.72 -0.24 -4.50
C ALA A 41 2.02 -0.55 -5.24
N MET A 42 2.92 0.44 -5.37
CA MET A 42 4.21 0.26 -6.02
C MET A 42 5.24 -0.44 -5.15
N GLU A 43 5.24 -0.14 -3.85
CA GLU A 43 6.04 -0.85 -2.87
C GLU A 43 5.61 -2.31 -2.78
N GLU A 44 4.31 -2.62 -2.89
CA GLU A 44 3.84 -4.00 -2.92
C GLU A 44 4.37 -4.75 -4.16
N LYS A 45 4.40 -4.11 -5.33
CA LYS A 45 5.04 -4.70 -6.52
C LYS A 45 6.55 -4.90 -6.33
N LYS A 46 7.24 -3.95 -5.66
CA LYS A 46 8.66 -4.10 -5.32
C LYS A 46 8.88 -5.21 -4.29
N LYS A 47 8.01 -5.36 -3.30
CA LYS A 47 8.04 -6.47 -2.32
C LYS A 47 7.80 -7.81 -3.00
N ARG A 48 6.89 -7.89 -3.98
CA ARG A 48 6.71 -9.10 -4.81
C ARG A 48 7.93 -9.44 -5.66
N ALA A 49 8.78 -8.46 -5.98
CA ALA A 49 10.07 -8.69 -6.64
C ALA A 49 11.22 -8.95 -5.65
N ALA A 50 11.09 -8.56 -4.38
CA ALA A 50 12.14 -8.63 -3.36
C ALA A 50 11.97 -9.75 -2.30
N LEU A 51 10.84 -10.48 -2.27
CA LEU A 51 10.68 -11.70 -1.47
C LEU A 51 11.37 -12.90 -2.15
N ALA A 52 12.62 -12.73 -2.53
CA ALA A 52 13.50 -13.77 -3.04
C ALA A 52 14.71 -13.98 -2.12
N THR A 53 14.73 -13.45 -0.89
CA THR A 53 15.85 -13.66 0.03
C THR A 53 15.40 -13.88 1.48
N LEU A 54 15.52 -15.15 1.90
CA LEU A 54 15.85 -15.68 3.25
C LEU A 54 14.72 -15.93 4.26
N ASP A 55 14.16 -17.14 4.19
CA ASP A 55 14.07 -18.11 5.30
C ASP A 55 13.75 -19.49 4.70
N ASP A 56 14.76 -20.16 4.12
CA ASP A 56 14.68 -21.58 3.80
C ASP A 56 14.93 -22.37 5.09
N ASN A 57 13.90 -22.48 5.93
CA ASN A 57 13.95 -23.31 7.13
C ASN A 57 12.94 -24.47 7.04
N CYS A 58 13.50 -25.68 7.11
CA CYS A 58 12.89 -27.00 7.37
C CYS A 58 12.06 -27.61 6.24
N ILE A 59 12.56 -28.59 5.47
CA ILE A 59 12.84 -30.01 5.82
C ILE A 59 11.62 -30.75 6.43
N PHE A 60 10.85 -31.46 5.60
CA PHE A 60 10.25 -32.80 5.79
C PHE A 60 9.28 -33.05 4.60
N SER A 61 9.17 -34.16 3.86
CA SER A 61 9.74 -35.50 3.84
C SER A 61 9.19 -36.22 2.58
N PRO A 62 9.71 -37.41 2.19
CA PRO A 62 9.66 -37.92 0.81
C PRO A 62 8.38 -38.71 0.49
N GLY A 63 7.75 -38.40 -0.64
CA GLY A 63 6.50 -39.02 -1.09
C GLY A 63 6.44 -39.27 -2.60
N ARG A 64 7.36 -40.12 -3.07
CA ARG A 64 7.30 -41.08 -4.19
C ARG A 64 6.36 -40.80 -5.39
N LEU A 65 6.98 -40.75 -6.58
CA LEU A 65 6.40 -40.79 -7.93
C LEU A 65 5.18 -41.72 -8.05
N GLN A 66 4.16 -41.23 -8.74
CA GLN A 66 3.06 -42.03 -9.30
C GLN A 66 3.44 -42.41 -10.74
N CYS A 67 3.68 -43.70 -10.99
CA CYS A 67 3.31 -44.34 -12.26
C CYS A 67 1.86 -44.82 -12.12
#